data_AF-A0A4Y2EXC0-F1
#
_entry.id   AF-A0A4Y2EXC0-F1
#
_cell.length_a   1.000
_cell.length_b   1.000
_cell.length_c   1.000
_cell.angle_alpha   90.00
_cell.angle_beta   90.00
_cell.angle_gamma   90.00
#
_symmetry.space_group_name_H-M   'P 1'
#
loop_
_entity.id
_entity.type
_entity.pdbx_description
1 polymer ?
#
loop_
_entity_poly.entity_id
_entity_poly.type
_entity_poly.pdbx_seq_one_letter_code
_entity_poly.pdbx_strand_id
1 'polypeptide(L)'
;MGLSYHKKNDVIIGYENYGSESSSKLATHVLVFMVRGLCKKWKQVIGCFFPADTASAENLKKLVFEAVNLVSKCGLEPISTVCDLGSNNQKLFHELKVTPEHPFFFVGEKKMYVIFDVPHLLKCLRNNFKNYDVTFDGYKTASWKHIISLFEFDSKMTHRVVKKLTSKHVHVSGLNKMNVKLAVQVLSESVGSALCYLTALNYLPSSASDTADFCTKNRSSI
;
A
#
# COMPACT_ATOMS: atom_id res chain seq x y z
N MET A 1 8.75 5.96 23.26
CA MET A 1 10.23 5.85 23.32
C MET A 1 10.74 6.92 24.26
N GLY A 2 11.83 6.66 25.00
CA GLY A 2 12.48 7.62 25.87
C GLY A 2 13.85 8.02 25.35
N LEU A 3 14.47 9.01 25.98
CA LEU A 3 15.84 9.42 25.70
C LEU A 3 16.83 8.39 26.26
N SER A 4 17.89 8.11 25.52
CA SER A 4 18.98 7.25 25.98
C SER A 4 20.32 7.91 25.72
N TYR A 5 21.22 7.86 26.69
CA TYR A 5 22.55 8.44 26.56
C TYR A 5 23.56 7.39 26.08
N HIS A 6 24.16 7.64 24.93
CA HIS A 6 25.15 6.77 24.32
C HIS A 6 26.57 7.20 24.71
N LYS A 7 27.02 6.73 25.87
CA LYS A 7 28.29 7.11 26.53
C LYS A 7 29.50 7.16 25.60
N LYS A 8 29.69 6.17 24.72
CA LYS A 8 30.89 6.05 23.87
C LYS A 8 31.01 7.20 22.88
N ASN A 9 29.89 7.71 22.39
CA ASN A 9 29.86 8.75 21.37
C ASN A 9 29.47 10.12 21.97
N ASP A 10 29.24 10.17 23.28
CA ASP A 10 28.76 11.35 24.00
C ASP A 10 27.53 12.03 23.35
N VAL A 11 26.53 11.21 22.99
CA VAL A 11 25.30 11.70 22.34
C VAL A 11 24.04 11.18 23.03
N ILE A 12 23.00 12.03 23.05
CA ILE A 12 21.66 11.64 23.46
C ILE A 12 20.88 11.15 22.23
N ILE A 13 20.43 9.90 22.29
CA ILE A 13 19.60 9.24 21.28
C ILE A 13 18.13 9.38 21.68
N GLY A 14 17.27 9.63 20.70
CA GLY A 14 15.81 9.75 20.88
C GLY A 14 15.25 11.09 20.42
N TYR A 15 16.11 12.00 19.95
CA TYR A 15 15.73 13.24 19.30
C TYR A 15 15.57 13.11 17.79
N GLU A 16 14.89 14.08 17.20
CA GLU A 16 14.70 14.18 15.76
C GLU A 16 16.03 14.29 15.03
N ASN A 17 16.23 13.44 14.03
CA ASN A 17 17.48 13.37 13.28
C ASN A 17 17.27 12.88 11.85
N TYR A 18 17.58 13.72 10.87
CA TYR A 18 17.59 13.42 9.43
C TYR A 18 19.02 13.24 8.86
N GLY A 19 20.01 13.01 9.72
CA GLY A 19 21.42 12.85 9.38
C GLY A 19 22.17 14.18 9.46
N SER A 20 21.84 15.11 8.56
CA SER A 20 22.44 16.46 8.52
C SER A 20 21.74 17.49 9.39
N GLU A 21 20.44 17.28 9.65
CA GLU A 21 19.59 18.18 10.43
C GLU A 21 19.05 17.42 11.66
N SER A 22 19.15 18.04 12.84
CA SER A 22 18.60 17.51 14.09
C SER A 22 17.87 18.58 14.87
N SER A 23 16.84 18.21 15.61
CA SER A 23 16.09 19.13 16.48
C SER A 23 15.91 18.55 17.88
N SER A 24 15.57 19.40 18.86
CA SER A 24 15.31 18.96 20.24
C SER A 24 13.94 18.27 20.43
N LYS A 25 13.19 18.05 19.35
CA LYS A 25 11.92 17.31 19.38
C LYS A 25 12.20 15.82 19.55
N LEU A 26 11.36 15.12 20.31
CA LEU A 26 11.49 13.67 20.46
C LEU A 26 11.09 12.97 19.18
N ALA A 27 11.93 12.03 18.74
CA ALA A 27 11.61 11.16 17.61
C ALA A 27 10.46 10.22 17.98
N THR A 28 9.45 10.16 17.12
CA THR A 28 8.29 9.27 17.30
C THR A 28 8.20 8.20 16.22
N HIS A 29 8.91 8.39 15.10
CA HIS A 29 8.91 7.50 13.95
C HIS A 29 10.34 7.14 13.57
N VAL A 30 10.47 6.11 12.74
CA VAL A 30 11.72 5.71 12.10
C VAL A 30 11.48 5.64 10.60
N LEU A 31 12.24 6.40 9.83
CA LEU A 31 12.24 6.41 8.37
C LEU A 31 13.44 5.62 7.88
N VAL A 32 13.21 4.62 7.03
CA VAL A 32 14.25 3.70 6.56
C VAL A 32 14.32 3.70 5.04
N PHE A 33 15.53 3.86 4.50
CA PHE A 33 15.82 3.68 3.09
C PHE A 33 16.54 2.36 2.86
N MET A 34 16.02 1.56 1.93
CA MET A 34 16.55 0.25 1.58
C MET A 34 16.72 0.15 0.08
N VAL A 35 17.86 -0.39 -0.35
CA VAL A 35 18.11 -0.78 -1.74
C VAL A 35 17.81 -2.26 -1.89
N ARG A 36 17.15 -2.63 -2.99
CA ARG A 36 16.83 -4.01 -3.33
C ARG A 36 17.29 -4.30 -4.74
N GLY A 37 18.01 -5.42 -4.92
CA GLY A 37 18.38 -5.90 -6.23
C GLY A 37 17.16 -6.32 -7.05
N LEU A 38 17.08 -5.84 -8.29
CA LEU A 38 16.02 -6.22 -9.24
C LEU A 38 16.33 -7.58 -9.88
N CYS A 39 17.55 -7.73 -10.44
CA CYS A 39 17.96 -8.96 -11.14
C CYS A 39 18.50 -10.05 -10.20
N LYS A 40 18.94 -9.68 -9.00
CA LYS A 40 19.56 -10.59 -8.02
C LYS A 40 18.91 -10.38 -6.66
N LYS A 41 18.75 -11.47 -5.90
CA LYS A 41 18.08 -11.46 -4.60
C LYS A 41 19.01 -10.95 -3.49
N TRP A 42 19.10 -9.63 -3.37
CA TRP A 42 19.79 -8.98 -2.27
C TRP A 42 19.03 -7.72 -1.83
N LYS A 43 19.26 -7.29 -0.59
CA LYS A 43 18.73 -6.05 -0.05
C LYS A 43 19.65 -5.50 1.02
N GLN A 44 19.73 -4.19 1.13
CA GLN A 44 20.56 -3.51 2.14
C GLN A 44 19.89 -2.22 2.59
N VAL A 45 19.84 -2.00 3.91
CA VAL A 45 19.44 -0.70 4.47
C VAL A 45 20.60 0.26 4.28
N ILE A 46 20.33 1.42 3.69
CA ILE A 46 21.34 2.45 3.38
C ILE A 46 21.15 3.74 4.19
N GLY A 47 19.99 3.89 4.85
CA GLY A 47 19.71 5.07 5.68
C GLY A 47 18.63 4.77 6.72
N CYS A 48 18.83 5.33 7.92
CA CYS A 48 17.89 5.24 9.03
C CYS A 48 17.81 6.63 9.69
N PHE A 49 16.63 7.20 9.71
CA PHE A 49 16.36 8.55 10.17
C PHE A 49 15.24 8.53 11.20
N PHE A 50 15.24 9.49 12.10
CA PHE A 50 14.38 9.52 13.28
C PHE A 50 13.56 10.80 13.29
N PRO A 51 12.45 10.91 12.55
CA PRO A 51 11.68 12.14 12.55
C PRO A 51 10.77 12.26 13.79
N ALA A 52 10.51 13.50 14.23
CA ALA A 52 9.60 13.76 15.36
C ALA A 52 8.12 13.56 15.01
N ASP A 53 7.81 13.55 13.73
CA ASP A 53 6.52 13.23 13.15
C ASP A 53 6.75 12.55 11.78
N THR A 54 5.71 12.34 10.98
CA THR A 54 5.83 11.88 9.60
C THR A 54 6.74 12.85 8.82
N ALA A 55 7.81 12.33 8.22
CA ALA A 55 8.79 13.13 7.49
C ALA A 55 8.12 13.99 6.41
N SER A 56 8.47 15.28 6.37
CA SER A 56 7.91 16.22 5.39
C SER A 56 8.29 15.85 3.96
N ALA A 57 7.49 16.27 2.97
CA ALA A 57 7.81 16.06 1.56
C ALA A 57 9.18 16.65 1.17
N GLU A 58 9.55 17.78 1.76
CA GLU A 58 10.85 18.43 1.54
C GLU A 58 12.01 17.55 2.06
N ASN A 59 11.92 17.07 3.29
CA ASN A 59 12.96 16.20 3.86
C ASN A 59 13.02 14.87 3.11
N LEU A 60 11.88 14.30 2.74
CA LEU A 60 11.84 13.11 1.90
C LEU A 60 12.51 13.34 0.55
N LYS A 61 12.28 14.49 -0.10
CA LYS A 61 12.96 14.84 -1.36
C LYS A 61 14.47 14.85 -1.21
N LYS A 62 14.98 15.56 -0.19
CA LYS A 62 16.43 15.64 0.10
C LYS A 62 17.02 14.24 0.25
N LEU A 63 16.40 13.41 1.09
CA LEU A 63 16.87 12.05 1.38
C LEU A 63 16.77 11.09 0.18
N VAL A 64 15.68 11.16 -0.61
CA VAL A 64 15.52 10.36 -1.83
C VAL A 64 16.61 10.71 -2.84
N PHE A 65 16.85 12.00 -3.07
CA PHE A 65 17.86 12.47 -4.03
C PHE A 65 19.26 12.08 -3.58
N GLU A 66 19.57 12.24 -2.30
CA GLU A 66 20.84 11.80 -1.71
C GLU A 66 21.03 10.28 -1.85
N ALA A 67 20.02 9.47 -1.52
CA ALA A 67 20.06 8.03 -1.66
C ALA A 67 20.32 7.60 -3.12
N VAL A 68 19.62 8.20 -4.09
CA VAL A 68 19.82 7.90 -5.52
C VAL A 68 21.26 8.24 -5.95
N ASN A 69 21.78 9.39 -5.52
CA ASN A 69 23.15 9.80 -5.83
C ASN A 69 24.19 8.88 -5.19
N LEU A 70 24.04 8.50 -3.93
CA LEU A 70 24.96 7.59 -3.23
C LEU A 70 24.98 6.21 -3.87
N VAL A 71 23.80 5.65 -4.17
CA VAL A 71 23.71 4.34 -4.83
C VAL A 71 24.35 4.38 -6.22
N SER A 72 24.14 5.46 -6.98
CA SER A 72 24.78 5.66 -8.29
C SER A 72 26.31 5.75 -8.18
N LYS A 73 26.83 6.46 -7.16
CA LYS A 73 28.28 6.55 -6.89
C LYS A 73 28.92 5.20 -6.56
N CYS A 74 28.16 4.26 -6.01
CA CYS A 74 28.64 2.89 -5.75
C CYS A 74 28.70 2.01 -7.02
N GLY A 75 28.40 2.55 -8.20
CA GLY A 75 28.36 1.79 -9.46
C GLY A 75 27.09 0.94 -9.63
N LEU A 76 26.08 1.15 -8.78
CA LEU A 76 24.75 0.56 -8.96
C LEU A 76 23.88 1.49 -9.81
N GLU A 77 22.85 0.92 -10.41
CA GLU A 77 21.91 1.65 -11.24
C GLU A 77 20.52 1.69 -10.57
N PRO A 78 20.15 2.79 -9.90
CA PRO A 78 18.79 3.00 -9.42
C PRO A 78 17.82 3.14 -10.59
N ILE A 79 16.74 2.36 -10.58
CA ILE A 79 15.70 2.39 -11.63
C ILE A 79 14.38 2.97 -11.11
N SER A 80 14.00 2.62 -9.88
CA SER A 80 12.70 3.00 -9.33
C SER A 80 12.75 3.24 -7.82
N THR A 81 11.90 4.14 -7.34
CA THR A 81 11.55 4.28 -5.93
C THR A 81 10.28 3.48 -5.62
N VAL A 82 10.20 2.91 -4.41
CA VAL A 82 9.00 2.22 -3.91
C VAL A 82 8.62 2.78 -2.56
N CYS A 83 7.38 3.21 -2.38
CA CYS A 83 6.87 3.72 -1.10
C CYS A 83 5.37 3.42 -0.91
N ASP A 84 4.86 3.69 0.29
CA ASP A 84 3.42 3.65 0.54
C ASP A 84 2.69 4.89 -0.02
N LEU A 85 1.36 4.90 0.10
CA LEU A 85 0.50 6.04 -0.23
C LEU A 85 0.38 7.05 0.92
N GLY A 86 1.41 7.23 1.75
CA GLY A 86 1.42 8.29 2.75
C GLY A 86 1.23 9.68 2.13
N SER A 87 0.54 10.59 2.81
CA SER A 87 0.24 11.94 2.31
C SER A 87 1.50 12.71 1.91
N ASN A 88 2.58 12.58 2.68
CA ASN A 88 3.86 13.23 2.38
C ASN A 88 4.59 12.60 1.18
N ASN A 89 4.46 11.29 0.97
CA ASN A 89 4.96 10.61 -0.24
C ASN A 89 4.19 11.08 -1.48
N GLN A 90 2.85 11.13 -1.39
CA GLN A 90 2.02 11.66 -2.48
C GLN A 90 2.35 13.12 -2.80
N LYS A 91 2.50 13.96 -1.76
CA LYS A 91 2.89 15.36 -1.92
C LYS A 91 4.26 15.50 -2.60
N LEU A 92 5.25 14.71 -2.19
CA LEU A 92 6.57 14.67 -2.84
C LEU A 92 6.46 14.40 -4.34
N PHE A 93 5.76 13.33 -4.73
CA PHE A 93 5.69 12.96 -6.15
C PHE A 93 4.84 13.95 -6.96
N HIS A 94 3.82 14.56 -6.34
CA HIS A 94 3.10 15.66 -6.94
C HIS A 94 4.00 16.88 -7.20
N GLU A 95 4.82 17.28 -6.22
CA GLU A 95 5.82 18.37 -6.39
C GLU A 95 6.88 18.05 -7.46
N LEU A 96 7.18 16.77 -7.65
CA LEU A 96 8.05 16.26 -8.71
C LEU A 96 7.33 16.07 -10.06
N LYS A 97 6.04 16.46 -10.17
CA LYS A 97 5.21 16.37 -11.38
C LYS A 97 5.02 14.95 -11.90
N VAL A 98 5.03 13.96 -11.01
CA VAL A 98 4.74 12.57 -11.36
C VAL A 98 3.23 12.39 -11.55
N THR A 99 2.84 11.84 -12.70
CA THR A 99 1.44 11.52 -13.03
C THR A 99 1.34 10.08 -13.56
N PRO A 100 0.14 9.52 -13.75
CA PRO A 100 -0.01 8.21 -14.40
C PRO A 100 0.60 8.15 -15.80
N GLU A 101 0.54 9.24 -16.57
CA GLU A 101 1.11 9.37 -17.93
C GLU A 101 2.62 9.65 -17.87
N HIS A 102 3.08 10.23 -16.76
CA HIS A 102 4.48 10.56 -16.51
C HIS A 102 4.94 9.96 -15.15
N PRO A 103 5.05 8.62 -15.03
CA PRO A 103 5.26 7.94 -13.75
C PRO A 103 6.73 7.95 -13.30
N PHE A 104 7.42 9.07 -13.51
CA PHE A 104 8.84 9.21 -13.22
C PHE A 104 9.22 10.65 -12.90
N PHE A 105 10.39 10.81 -12.30
CA PHE A 105 11.06 12.09 -12.06
C PHE A 105 12.55 11.95 -12.38
N PHE A 106 13.29 13.06 -12.32
CA PHE A 106 14.73 13.08 -12.56
C PHE A 106 15.52 13.48 -11.31
N VAL A 107 16.64 12.78 -11.10
CA VAL A 107 17.70 13.16 -10.16
C VAL A 107 18.97 13.42 -10.98
N GLY A 108 19.26 14.69 -11.25
CA GLY A 108 20.23 15.05 -12.28
C GLY A 108 19.78 14.52 -13.65
N GLU A 109 20.62 13.74 -14.31
CA GLU A 109 20.29 13.07 -15.58
C GLU A 109 19.62 11.69 -15.38
N LYS A 110 19.50 11.20 -14.14
CA LYS A 110 18.95 9.88 -13.86
C LYS A 110 17.43 9.92 -13.81
N LYS A 111 16.79 9.22 -14.75
CA LYS A 111 15.36 8.95 -14.73
C LYS A 111 15.01 7.91 -13.67
N MET A 112 14.11 8.26 -12.77
CA MET A 112 13.64 7.40 -11.66
C MET A 112 12.13 7.17 -11.79
N TYR A 113 11.73 5.92 -11.93
CA TYR A 113 10.30 5.55 -11.91
C TYR A 113 9.74 5.53 -10.49
N VAL A 114 8.47 5.88 -10.35
CA VAL A 114 7.77 5.84 -9.05
C VAL A 114 6.82 4.66 -9.04
N ILE A 115 6.95 3.81 -8.03
CA ILE A 115 6.05 2.68 -7.81
C ILE A 115 5.48 2.81 -6.40
N PHE A 116 4.15 2.73 -6.28
CA PHE A 116 3.51 2.62 -4.98
C PHE A 116 3.39 1.15 -4.56
N ASP A 117 3.43 0.90 -3.25
CA ASP A 117 3.27 -0.43 -2.67
C ASP A 117 1.87 -1.00 -3.02
N VAL A 118 1.86 -1.92 -4.00
CA VAL A 118 0.66 -2.58 -4.53
C VAL A 118 -0.14 -3.32 -3.45
N PRO A 119 0.47 -4.14 -2.57
CA PRO A 119 -0.19 -4.65 -1.36
C PRO A 119 -0.94 -3.60 -0.53
N HIS A 120 -0.38 -2.40 -0.39
CA HIS A 120 -1.06 -1.30 0.32
C HIS A 120 -2.23 -0.73 -0.47
N LEU A 121 -2.09 -0.54 -1.78
CA LEU A 121 -3.18 -0.12 -2.67
C LEU A 121 -4.40 -1.03 -2.55
N LEU A 122 -4.20 -2.35 -2.58
CA LEU A 122 -5.28 -3.33 -2.41
C LEU A 122 -6.00 -3.23 -1.07
N LYS A 123 -5.25 -2.98 0.01
CA LYS A 123 -5.86 -2.75 1.33
C LYS A 123 -6.71 -1.49 1.34
N CYS A 124 -6.20 -0.40 0.74
CA CYS A 124 -6.94 0.86 0.62
C CYS A 124 -8.22 0.66 -0.19
N LEU A 125 -8.13 0.01 -1.35
CA LEU A 125 -9.26 -0.33 -2.20
C LEU A 125 -10.32 -1.11 -1.44
N ARG A 126 -9.93 -2.20 -0.76
CA ARG A 126 -10.84 -2.99 0.07
C ARG A 126 -11.48 -2.15 1.18
N ASN A 127 -10.69 -1.34 1.87
CA ASN A 127 -11.20 -0.53 2.99
C ASN A 127 -12.21 0.52 2.52
N ASN A 128 -11.98 1.14 1.36
CA ASN A 128 -12.92 2.07 0.75
C ASN A 128 -14.17 1.34 0.26
N PHE A 129 -14.01 0.22 -0.45
CA PHE A 129 -15.11 -0.61 -0.91
C PHE A 129 -16.00 -1.11 0.24
N LYS A 130 -15.41 -1.39 1.40
CA LYS A 130 -16.15 -1.78 2.62
C LYS A 130 -17.00 -0.66 3.21
N ASN A 131 -16.63 0.60 2.98
CA ASN A 131 -17.33 1.77 3.53
C ASN A 131 -18.27 2.43 2.50
N TYR A 132 -17.98 2.27 1.20
CA TYR A 132 -18.64 2.96 0.11
C TYR A 132 -18.86 2.02 -1.07
N ASP A 133 -19.99 2.19 -1.76
CA ASP A 133 -20.20 1.54 -3.05
C ASP A 133 -19.24 2.18 -4.08
N VAL A 134 -18.77 1.36 -5.03
CA VAL A 134 -17.76 1.76 -6.02
C VAL A 134 -18.37 1.75 -7.39
N THR A 135 -18.49 2.92 -8.01
CA THR A 135 -18.89 3.06 -9.41
C THR A 135 -17.67 2.91 -10.33
N PHE A 136 -17.78 2.08 -11.35
CA PHE A 136 -16.72 1.81 -12.32
C PHE A 136 -17.30 1.59 -13.72
N ASP A 137 -16.45 1.65 -14.75
CA ASP A 137 -16.84 1.61 -16.17
C ASP A 137 -17.90 2.65 -16.58
N GLY A 138 -18.14 3.69 -15.76
CA GLY A 138 -19.12 4.75 -15.99
C GLY A 138 -20.56 4.43 -15.61
N TYR A 139 -20.94 3.14 -15.47
CA TYR A 139 -22.34 2.75 -15.21
C TYR A 139 -22.51 1.58 -14.22
N LYS A 140 -21.45 0.83 -13.90
CA LYS A 140 -21.52 -0.32 -12.99
C LYS A 140 -21.30 0.12 -11.55
N THR A 141 -21.99 -0.51 -10.60
CA THR A 141 -21.81 -0.21 -9.17
C THR A 141 -21.60 -1.48 -8.34
N ALA A 142 -20.40 -1.62 -7.77
CA ALA A 142 -20.10 -2.68 -6.83
C ALA A 142 -20.51 -2.25 -5.41
N SER A 143 -21.21 -3.12 -4.70
CA SER A 143 -21.58 -2.91 -3.29
C SER A 143 -20.99 -3.97 -2.37
N TRP A 144 -20.52 -3.54 -1.19
CA TRP A 144 -20.08 -4.44 -0.12
C TRP A 144 -21.21 -5.29 0.44
N LYS A 145 -22.46 -4.84 0.30
CA LYS A 145 -23.65 -5.61 0.70
C LYS A 145 -23.70 -6.95 -0.02
N HIS A 146 -23.32 -7.00 -1.29
CA HIS A 146 -23.28 -8.25 -2.06
C HIS A 146 -22.23 -9.22 -1.49
N ILE A 147 -21.10 -8.72 -0.97
CA ILE A 147 -20.08 -9.56 -0.29
C ILE A 147 -20.62 -10.13 1.02
N ILE A 148 -21.38 -9.33 1.79
CA ILE A 148 -22.05 -9.78 3.01
C ILE A 148 -23.06 -10.89 2.67
N SER A 149 -23.94 -10.66 1.69
CA SER A 149 -24.96 -11.63 1.29
C SER A 149 -24.35 -12.94 0.78
N LEU A 150 -23.27 -12.87 -0.01
CA LEU A 150 -22.51 -14.06 -0.42
C LEU A 150 -22.00 -14.83 0.80
N PHE A 151 -21.38 -14.15 1.76
CA PHE A 151 -20.86 -14.80 2.96
C PHE A 151 -21.97 -15.44 3.80
N GLU A 152 -23.10 -14.75 4.01
CA GLU A 152 -24.23 -15.27 4.78
C GLU A 152 -24.89 -16.49 4.13
N PHE A 153 -24.93 -16.52 2.80
CA PHE A 153 -25.45 -17.66 2.05
C PHE A 153 -24.46 -18.83 2.07
N ASP A 154 -23.20 -18.59 1.69
CA ASP A 154 -22.16 -19.61 1.59
C ASP A 154 -21.81 -20.21 2.96
N SER A 155 -21.87 -19.44 4.05
CA SER A 155 -21.58 -19.94 5.40
C SER A 155 -22.60 -20.95 5.93
N LYS A 156 -23.81 -20.97 5.39
CA LYS A 156 -24.87 -21.92 5.76
C LYS A 156 -24.80 -23.23 4.97
N MET A 157 -23.97 -23.31 3.93
CA MET A 157 -23.83 -24.50 3.11
C MET A 157 -22.92 -25.54 3.76
N THR A 158 -23.29 -26.82 3.64
CA THR A 158 -22.42 -27.95 4.00
C THR A 158 -21.12 -27.94 3.21
N HIS A 159 -21.19 -27.60 1.91
CA HIS A 159 -20.05 -27.47 1.03
C HIS A 159 -19.95 -26.05 0.49
N ARG A 160 -19.08 -25.26 1.13
CA ARG A 160 -18.84 -23.86 0.77
C ARG A 160 -18.14 -23.72 -0.58
N VAL A 161 -18.68 -22.85 -1.43
CA VAL A 161 -18.13 -22.43 -2.73
C VAL A 161 -16.90 -21.54 -2.51
N VAL A 162 -16.94 -20.64 -1.52
CA VAL A 162 -15.86 -19.69 -1.24
C VAL A 162 -15.27 -19.90 0.16
N LYS A 163 -14.67 -21.08 0.38
CA LYS A 163 -14.11 -21.52 1.68
C LYS A 163 -13.18 -20.50 2.37
N LYS A 164 -12.46 -19.69 1.58
CA LYS A 164 -11.51 -18.69 2.09
C LYS A 164 -12.20 -17.44 2.65
N LEU A 165 -13.41 -17.12 2.18
CA LEU A 165 -14.18 -15.99 2.68
C LEU A 165 -14.69 -16.33 4.09
N THR A 166 -14.31 -15.56 5.09
CA THR A 166 -14.68 -15.80 6.49
C THR A 166 -15.20 -14.52 7.13
N SER A 167 -15.77 -14.62 8.33
CA SER A 167 -16.20 -13.45 9.12
C SER A 167 -15.13 -12.35 9.22
N LYS A 168 -13.83 -12.72 9.31
CA LYS A 168 -12.70 -11.77 9.32
C LYS A 168 -12.56 -10.93 8.04
N HIS A 169 -13.04 -11.44 6.91
CA HIS A 169 -13.02 -10.73 5.62
C HIS A 169 -14.14 -9.69 5.54
N VAL A 170 -15.31 -10.02 6.08
CA VAL A 170 -16.53 -9.21 6.02
C VAL A 170 -16.54 -8.15 7.12
N HIS A 171 -16.31 -8.56 8.36
CA HIS A 171 -16.25 -7.69 9.53
C HIS A 171 -14.83 -7.15 9.72
N VAL A 172 -14.45 -6.25 8.83
CA VAL A 172 -13.12 -5.62 8.83
C VAL A 172 -13.00 -4.64 9.99
N SER A 173 -12.37 -5.05 11.10
CA SER A 173 -12.07 -4.21 12.26
C SER A 173 -10.64 -4.44 12.78
N GLY A 174 -10.11 -3.45 13.49
CA GLY A 174 -8.79 -3.52 14.14
C GLY A 174 -7.68 -4.02 13.21
N LEU A 175 -6.94 -5.03 13.67
CA LEU A 175 -5.81 -5.63 12.94
C LEU A 175 -6.20 -6.23 11.57
N ASN A 176 -7.46 -6.64 11.38
CA ASN A 176 -7.93 -7.20 10.09
C ASN A 176 -7.99 -6.13 8.98
N LYS A 177 -8.07 -4.84 9.35
CA LYS A 177 -8.00 -3.71 8.41
C LYS A 177 -6.62 -3.61 7.72
N MET A 178 -5.57 -4.05 8.41
CA MET A 178 -4.18 -3.97 7.94
C MET A 178 -3.71 -5.24 7.21
N ASN A 179 -4.52 -6.29 7.19
CA ASN A 179 -4.14 -7.58 6.62
C ASN A 179 -4.37 -7.64 5.10
N VAL A 180 -3.27 -7.58 4.33
CA VAL A 180 -3.28 -7.66 2.85
C VAL A 180 -3.93 -8.95 2.36
N LYS A 181 -3.66 -10.08 3.02
CA LYS A 181 -4.17 -11.39 2.60
C LYS A 181 -5.70 -11.40 2.57
N LEU A 182 -6.34 -10.82 3.59
CA LEU A 182 -7.80 -10.72 3.64
C LEU A 182 -8.33 -9.82 2.51
N ALA A 183 -7.65 -8.72 2.19
CA ALA A 183 -8.05 -7.84 1.10
C ALA A 183 -7.98 -8.55 -0.27
N VAL A 184 -6.87 -9.24 -0.55
CA VAL A 184 -6.68 -10.03 -1.77
C VAL A 184 -7.70 -11.15 -1.90
N GLN A 185 -8.06 -11.81 -0.80
CA GLN A 185 -9.03 -12.91 -0.82
C GLN A 185 -10.46 -12.43 -1.08
N VAL A 186 -10.83 -11.24 -0.62
CA VAL A 186 -12.13 -10.62 -0.98
C VAL A 186 -12.17 -10.26 -2.46
N LEU A 187 -11.12 -9.63 -2.97
CA LEU A 187 -11.01 -9.20 -4.36
C LEU A 187 -10.42 -10.33 -5.22
N SER A 188 -11.04 -11.51 -5.18
CA SER A 188 -10.55 -12.70 -5.87
C SER A 188 -11.53 -13.23 -6.90
N GLU A 189 -10.97 -13.92 -7.90
CA GLU A 189 -11.76 -14.61 -8.94
C GLU A 189 -12.82 -15.52 -8.32
N SER A 190 -12.47 -16.31 -7.30
CA SER A 190 -13.42 -17.22 -6.65
C SER A 190 -14.61 -16.50 -6.00
N VAL A 191 -14.42 -15.28 -5.49
CA VAL A 191 -15.53 -14.47 -4.95
C VAL A 191 -16.37 -13.95 -6.10
N GLY A 192 -15.73 -13.43 -7.16
CA GLY A 192 -16.41 -12.95 -8.37
C GLY A 192 -17.26 -14.03 -9.03
N SER A 193 -16.69 -15.21 -9.30
CA SER A 193 -17.42 -16.32 -9.92
C SER A 193 -18.61 -16.78 -9.06
N ALA A 194 -18.45 -16.80 -7.73
CA ALA A 194 -19.55 -17.17 -6.83
C ALA A 194 -20.68 -16.14 -6.83
N LEU A 195 -20.36 -14.84 -6.84
CA LEU A 195 -21.38 -13.79 -6.99
C LEU A 195 -22.13 -13.95 -8.31
N CYS A 196 -21.40 -14.09 -9.42
CA CYS A 196 -21.99 -14.28 -10.75
C CYS A 196 -22.92 -15.50 -10.80
N TYR A 197 -22.46 -16.64 -10.29
CA TYR A 197 -23.23 -17.88 -10.25
C TYR A 197 -24.50 -17.76 -9.42
N LEU A 198 -24.43 -17.18 -8.22
CA LEU A 198 -25.60 -17.02 -7.35
C LEU A 198 -26.59 -15.98 -7.85
N THR A 199 -26.12 -14.96 -8.56
CA THR A 199 -26.99 -14.02 -9.29
C THR A 199 -27.73 -14.74 -10.42
N ALA A 200 -27.04 -15.58 -11.21
CA ALA A 200 -27.67 -16.34 -12.30
C ALA A 200 -28.75 -17.31 -11.80
N LEU A 201 -28.60 -17.83 -10.59
CA LEU A 201 -29.59 -18.69 -9.93
C LEU A 201 -30.68 -17.92 -9.17
N ASN A 202 -30.70 -16.58 -9.24
CA ASN A 202 -31.63 -15.71 -8.52
C ASN A 202 -31.55 -15.80 -6.98
N TYR A 203 -30.44 -16.26 -6.42
CA TYR A 203 -30.18 -16.20 -4.96
C TYR A 203 -29.64 -14.84 -4.51
N LEU A 204 -29.03 -14.08 -5.42
CA LEU A 204 -28.57 -12.72 -5.20
C LEU A 204 -29.21 -11.77 -6.23
N PRO A 205 -29.35 -10.47 -5.93
CA PRO A 205 -29.89 -9.51 -6.88
C PRO A 205 -29.02 -9.41 -8.14
N SER A 206 -29.62 -8.98 -9.26
CA SER A 206 -28.91 -8.76 -10.53
C SER A 206 -27.75 -7.77 -10.40
N SER A 207 -27.87 -6.78 -9.50
CA SER A 207 -26.80 -5.83 -9.17
C SER A 207 -25.54 -6.49 -8.60
N ALA A 208 -25.61 -7.72 -8.07
CA ALA A 208 -24.42 -8.42 -7.60
C ALA A 208 -23.49 -8.87 -8.75
N SER A 209 -23.98 -8.90 -10.00
CA SER A 209 -23.14 -9.12 -11.19
C SER A 209 -22.09 -8.01 -11.35
N ASP A 210 -22.41 -6.76 -11.00
CA ASP A 210 -21.45 -5.67 -11.04
C ASP A 210 -20.36 -5.84 -9.98
N THR A 211 -20.72 -6.30 -8.78
CA THR A 211 -19.71 -6.65 -7.76
C THR A 211 -18.86 -7.85 -8.19
N ALA A 212 -19.44 -8.81 -8.93
CA ALA A 212 -18.69 -9.93 -9.47
C ALA A 212 -17.57 -9.45 -10.40
N ASP A 213 -17.91 -8.61 -11.38
CA ASP A 213 -16.96 -8.01 -12.32
C ASP A 213 -15.89 -7.17 -11.62
N PHE A 214 -16.29 -6.43 -10.58
CA PHE A 214 -15.34 -5.68 -9.78
C PHE A 214 -14.33 -6.59 -9.08
N CYS A 215 -14.76 -7.73 -8.54
CA CYS A 215 -13.85 -8.66 -7.86
C CYS A 215 -12.88 -9.37 -8.81
N THR A 216 -13.30 -9.66 -10.05
CA THR A 216 -12.46 -10.35 -11.05
C THR A 216 -11.44 -9.40 -11.70
N LYS A 217 -11.84 -8.16 -12.03
CA LYS A 217 -10.97 -7.16 -12.68
C LYS A 217 -9.73 -6.80 -11.85
N ASN A 218 -9.84 -6.79 -10.53
CA ASN A 218 -8.77 -6.35 -9.64
C ASN A 218 -7.61 -7.36 -9.50
N ARG A 219 -7.68 -8.54 -10.14
CA ARG A 219 -6.58 -9.52 -10.17
C ARG A 219 -5.71 -9.40 -11.42
N SER A 220 -6.24 -8.88 -12.52
CA SER A 220 -5.55 -8.78 -13.81
C SER A 220 -4.42 -7.74 -13.84
N SER A 221 -4.38 -6.86 -12.82
CA SER A 221 -3.49 -5.69 -12.74
C SER A 221 -2.37 -5.82 -11.70
N ILE A 222 -2.15 -7.02 -11.14
CA ILE A 222 -1.14 -7.31 -10.10
C ILE A 222 -0.33 -8.54 -10.52
#